data_AF-A0A5R2N062-F1
#
_entry.id   AF-A0A5R2N062-F1
#
_cell.length_a   1.000
_cell.length_b   1.000
_cell.length_c   1.000
_cell.angle_alpha   90.00
_cell.angle_beta   90.00
_cell.angle_gamma   90.00
#
_symmetry.space_group_name_H-M   'P 1'
#
loop_
_entity.id
_entity.type
_entity.pdbx_description
1 polymer ?
#
loop_
_entity_poly.entity_id
_entity_poly.type
_entity_poly.pdbx_seq_one_letter_code
_entity_poly.pdbx_strand_id
1 'polypeptide(L)'
;KACVVVDMPAGTYEDSAAQAVASARRIVGETGCQAVKLEGGVDMAAQIAAIVAAGIPVMGHIGLQPQSVEKDGGYKIKGRTDENVAALIADALAVEKAGAFSLVIEGTIETVAADITGRIAIPTIGIGASSECDGQ
;
A
#
# COMPACT_ATOMS: atom_id res chain seq x y z
N LYS A 1 6.64 -21.81 -7.74
CA LYS A 1 5.57 -20.95 -8.29
C LYS A 1 5.70 -19.58 -7.63
N ALA A 2 5.30 -18.49 -8.28
CA ALA A 2 5.37 -17.13 -7.75
C ALA A 2 3.96 -16.55 -7.55
N CYS A 3 3.81 -15.58 -6.64
CA CYS A 3 2.63 -14.74 -6.52
C CYS A 3 2.85 -13.48 -7.38
N VAL A 4 2.03 -13.31 -8.42
CA VAL A 4 2.08 -12.16 -9.33
C VAL A 4 1.13 -11.09 -8.81
N VAL A 5 1.69 -9.94 -8.45
CA VAL A 5 0.96 -8.75 -8.01
C VAL A 5 1.08 -7.68 -9.10
N VAL A 6 -0.05 -7.08 -9.51
CA VAL A 6 -0.07 -6.05 -10.56
C VAL A 6 -0.53 -4.73 -9.95
N ASP A 7 0.17 -3.65 -10.28
CA ASP A 7 -0.21 -2.31 -9.84
C ASP A 7 -1.51 -1.84 -10.47
N MET A 8 -2.32 -1.18 -9.65
CA MET A 8 -3.40 -0.32 -10.09
C MET A 8 -2.80 1.04 -10.46
N PRO A 9 -2.88 1.47 -11.73
CA PRO A 9 -2.31 2.74 -12.16
C PRO A 9 -3.04 3.94 -11.54
N ALA A 10 -2.36 5.09 -11.49
CA ALA A 10 -2.95 6.35 -11.07
C ALA A 10 -4.20 6.70 -11.91
N GLY A 11 -5.24 7.22 -11.27
CA GLY A 11 -6.54 7.56 -11.85
C GLY A 11 -7.46 6.36 -12.07
N THR A 12 -7.16 5.19 -11.47
CA THR A 12 -7.98 3.98 -11.64
C THR A 12 -8.65 3.49 -10.36
N TYR A 13 -8.35 4.09 -9.20
CA TYR A 13 -8.90 3.62 -7.92
C TYR A 13 -9.26 4.75 -6.95
N GLU A 14 -8.77 5.96 -7.16
CA GLU A 14 -8.80 7.04 -6.19
C GLU A 14 -10.19 7.66 -6.05
N ASP A 15 -10.97 7.74 -7.13
CA ASP A 15 -12.22 8.52 -7.15
C ASP A 15 -13.32 7.86 -6.30
N SER A 16 -13.38 6.53 -6.26
CA SER A 16 -14.36 5.79 -5.46
C SER A 16 -14.02 4.32 -5.30
N ALA A 17 -14.55 3.70 -4.24
CA ALA A 17 -14.51 2.25 -4.04
C ALA A 17 -15.10 1.46 -5.23
N ALA A 18 -16.14 1.98 -5.88
CA ALA A 18 -16.74 1.35 -7.04
C ALA A 18 -15.80 1.33 -8.25
N GLN A 19 -15.10 2.44 -8.50
CA GLN A 19 -14.06 2.53 -9.54
C GLN A 19 -12.91 1.56 -9.22
N ALA A 20 -12.40 1.56 -7.99
CA ALA A 20 -11.32 0.67 -7.57
C ALA A 20 -11.65 -0.81 -7.81
N VAL A 21 -12.86 -1.26 -7.43
CA VAL A 21 -13.31 -2.64 -7.68
C VAL A 21 -13.42 -2.95 -9.18
N ALA A 22 -13.94 -2.03 -9.98
CA ALA A 22 -14.07 -2.22 -11.43
C ALA A 22 -12.68 -2.37 -12.09
N SER A 23 -11.74 -1.52 -11.73
CA SER A 23 -10.36 -1.55 -12.23
C SER A 23 -9.62 -2.83 -11.77
N ALA A 24 -9.76 -3.21 -10.50
CA ALA A 24 -9.13 -4.42 -9.98
C ALA A 24 -9.63 -5.69 -10.68
N ARG A 25 -10.95 -5.81 -10.91
CA ARG A 25 -11.55 -6.91 -11.67
C ARG A 25 -11.03 -6.98 -13.10
N ARG A 26 -10.91 -5.84 -13.76
CA ARG A 26 -10.37 -5.76 -15.12
C ARG A 26 -8.92 -6.23 -15.16
N ILE A 27 -8.06 -5.74 -14.25
CA ILE A 27 -6.65 -6.14 -14.15
C ILE A 27 -6.52 -7.65 -13.93
N VAL A 28 -7.26 -8.22 -12.98
CA VAL A 28 -7.24 -9.66 -12.70
C VAL A 28 -7.73 -10.46 -13.91
N GLY A 29 -8.81 -10.03 -14.56
CA GLY A 29 -9.37 -10.71 -15.73
C GLY A 29 -8.46 -10.69 -16.96
N GLU A 30 -7.74 -9.59 -17.19
CA GLU A 30 -6.84 -9.42 -18.35
C GLU A 30 -5.47 -10.09 -18.12
N THR A 31 -4.97 -10.11 -16.89
CA THR A 31 -3.59 -10.54 -16.59
C THR A 31 -3.50 -11.92 -15.94
N GLY A 32 -4.56 -12.38 -15.27
CA GLY A 32 -4.53 -13.59 -14.44
C GLY A 32 -3.64 -13.45 -13.19
N CYS A 33 -3.30 -12.22 -12.77
CA CYS A 33 -2.54 -11.99 -11.54
C CYS A 33 -3.29 -12.52 -10.30
N GLN A 34 -2.55 -12.75 -9.21
CA GLN A 34 -3.13 -13.27 -7.97
C GLN A 34 -3.56 -12.16 -7.02
N ALA A 35 -3.06 -10.95 -7.21
CA ALA A 35 -3.38 -9.79 -6.38
C ALA A 35 -3.18 -8.48 -7.15
N VAL A 36 -3.73 -7.39 -6.61
CA VAL A 36 -3.47 -6.03 -7.07
C VAL A 36 -2.72 -5.23 -5.99
N LYS A 37 -1.95 -4.23 -6.40
CA LYS A 37 -1.32 -3.24 -5.51
C LYS A 37 -1.89 -1.85 -5.77
N LEU A 38 -2.10 -1.05 -4.73
CA LEU A 38 -2.47 0.37 -4.86
C LEU A 38 -1.73 1.21 -3.82
N GLU A 39 -1.54 2.50 -4.13
CA GLU A 39 -0.87 3.47 -3.26
C GLU A 39 -1.91 4.23 -2.43
N GLY A 40 -1.74 4.22 -1.11
CA GLY A 40 -2.62 4.93 -0.18
C GLY A 40 -2.69 4.26 1.18
N GLY A 41 -3.04 5.05 2.17
CA GLY A 41 -3.11 4.64 3.57
C GLY A 41 -4.53 4.77 4.10
N VAL A 42 -4.71 5.63 5.11
CA VAL A 42 -6.03 5.95 5.68
C VAL A 42 -7.02 6.40 4.62
N ASP A 43 -6.56 7.18 3.64
CA ASP A 43 -7.37 7.76 2.57
C ASP A 43 -7.90 6.73 1.56
N MET A 44 -7.22 5.60 1.40
CA MET A 44 -7.63 4.51 0.48
C MET A 44 -8.23 3.29 1.20
N ALA A 45 -8.44 3.35 2.52
CA ALA A 45 -8.93 2.21 3.30
C ALA A 45 -10.30 1.70 2.81
N ALA A 46 -11.19 2.58 2.35
CA ALA A 46 -12.50 2.18 1.83
C ALA A 46 -12.39 1.42 0.49
N GLN A 47 -11.47 1.84 -0.38
CA GLN A 47 -11.17 1.23 -1.66
C GLN A 47 -10.57 -0.16 -1.45
N ILE A 48 -9.56 -0.28 -0.57
CA ILE A 48 -8.93 -1.54 -0.20
C ILE A 48 -9.98 -2.52 0.32
N ALA A 49 -10.80 -2.09 1.29
CA ALA A 49 -11.84 -2.94 1.86
C ALA A 49 -12.87 -3.41 0.82
N ALA A 50 -13.24 -2.55 -0.14
CA ALA A 50 -14.17 -2.91 -1.19
C ALA A 50 -13.59 -3.94 -2.18
N ILE A 51 -12.31 -3.81 -2.54
CA ILE A 51 -11.61 -4.77 -3.42
C ILE A 51 -11.47 -6.13 -2.72
N VAL A 52 -11.07 -6.12 -1.44
CA VAL A 52 -10.98 -7.34 -0.62
C VAL A 52 -12.35 -8.01 -0.48
N ALA A 53 -13.41 -7.25 -0.20
CA ALA A 53 -14.78 -7.76 -0.14
C ALA A 53 -15.28 -8.33 -1.48
N ALA A 54 -14.72 -7.87 -2.61
CA ALA A 54 -14.97 -8.43 -3.94
C ALA A 54 -14.16 -9.71 -4.23
N GLY A 55 -13.36 -10.20 -3.27
CA GLY A 55 -12.59 -11.44 -3.36
C GLY A 55 -11.22 -11.29 -4.02
N ILE A 56 -10.72 -10.06 -4.19
CA ILE A 56 -9.41 -9.80 -4.81
C ILE A 56 -8.41 -9.44 -3.71
N PRO A 57 -7.29 -10.19 -3.55
CA PRO A 57 -6.25 -9.83 -2.61
C PRO A 57 -5.59 -8.50 -2.96
N VAL A 58 -5.34 -7.67 -1.94
CA VAL A 58 -4.72 -6.35 -2.09
C VAL A 58 -3.41 -6.30 -1.31
N MET A 59 -2.36 -5.85 -1.99
CA MET A 59 -1.13 -5.37 -1.36
C MET A 59 -1.22 -3.84 -1.26
N GLY A 60 -1.13 -3.27 -0.06
CA GLY A 60 -1.08 -1.82 0.09
C GLY A 60 0.31 -1.25 -0.19
N HIS A 61 0.40 0.07 -0.38
CA HIS A 61 1.67 0.78 -0.52
C HIS A 61 1.63 2.14 0.19
N ILE A 62 2.45 2.29 1.24
CA ILE A 62 2.60 3.52 2.03
C ILE A 62 4.04 4.02 1.99
N GLY A 63 4.26 5.24 2.51
CA GLY A 63 5.57 5.87 2.49
C GLY A 63 5.67 6.85 1.32
N LEU A 64 6.75 6.76 0.57
CA LEU A 64 6.91 7.47 -0.69
C LEU A 64 6.04 6.78 -1.75
N GLN A 65 5.10 7.54 -2.32
CA GLN A 65 4.12 7.03 -3.28
C GLN A 65 4.38 7.69 -4.64
N PRO A 66 5.05 6.99 -5.58
CA PRO A 66 5.43 7.57 -6.87
C PRO A 66 4.27 8.17 -7.67
N GLN A 67 3.04 7.63 -7.54
CA GLN A 67 1.86 8.16 -8.24
C GLN A 67 1.45 9.55 -7.71
N SER A 68 1.88 9.90 -6.49
CA SER A 68 1.63 11.19 -5.84
C SER A 68 2.83 12.15 -5.85
N VAL A 69 3.89 11.86 -6.63
CA VAL A 69 5.16 12.62 -6.58
C VAL A 69 5.01 14.12 -6.85
N GLU A 70 4.12 14.52 -7.76
CA GLU A 70 3.85 15.93 -8.07
C GLU A 70 3.21 16.65 -6.87
N LYS A 71 2.25 15.98 -6.21
CA LYS A 71 1.58 16.50 -5.00
C LYS A 71 2.56 16.65 -3.83
N ASP A 72 3.53 15.74 -3.74
CA ASP A 72 4.56 15.72 -2.69
C ASP A 72 5.75 16.65 -2.98
N GLY A 73 5.80 17.23 -4.18
CA GLY A 73 6.90 18.07 -4.64
C GLY A 73 8.22 17.32 -4.74
N GLY A 74 8.19 16.09 -5.23
CA GLY A 74 9.35 15.24 -5.50
C GLY A 74 9.47 13.98 -4.62
N TYR A 75 10.43 13.13 -4.97
CA TYR A 75 10.77 11.91 -4.24
C TYR A 75 11.46 12.23 -2.91
N LYS A 76 10.71 12.17 -1.81
CA LYS A 76 11.19 12.54 -0.47
C LYS A 76 11.02 11.39 0.51
N ILE A 77 12.08 11.13 1.27
CA ILE A 77 12.05 10.19 2.40
C ILE A 77 11.03 10.67 3.44
N LYS A 78 10.14 9.76 3.86
CA LYS A 78 9.12 9.98 4.89
C LYS A 78 9.59 9.50 6.27
N GLY A 79 8.89 9.92 7.33
CA GLY A 79 9.16 9.58 8.72
C GLY A 79 10.17 10.50 9.42
N ARG A 80 10.33 11.75 8.96
CA ARG A 80 11.32 12.70 9.53
C ARG A 80 10.84 13.49 10.74
N THR A 81 9.53 13.65 10.89
CA THR A 81 8.91 14.35 12.02
C THR A 81 7.94 13.41 12.72
N ASP A 82 7.68 13.65 14.00
CA ASP A 82 6.79 12.82 14.80
C ASP A 82 5.38 12.75 14.19
N GLU A 83 4.90 13.84 13.57
CA GLU A 83 3.62 13.86 12.87
C GLU A 83 3.62 12.94 11.65
N ASN A 84 4.72 12.94 10.87
CA ASN A 84 4.81 12.07 9.70
C ASN A 84 4.98 10.59 10.10
N VAL A 85 5.69 10.32 11.21
CA VAL A 85 5.78 8.97 11.79
C VAL A 85 4.39 8.48 12.22
N ALA A 86 3.65 9.30 12.98
CA ALA A 86 2.30 8.96 13.41
C ALA A 86 1.34 8.72 12.23
N ALA A 87 1.46 9.52 11.16
CA ALA A 87 0.68 9.33 9.93
C ALA A 87 1.00 7.99 9.25
N LEU A 88 2.28 7.63 9.10
CA LEU A 88 2.68 6.35 8.48
C LEU A 88 2.19 5.13 9.28
N ILE A 89 2.23 5.21 10.61
CA ILE A 89 1.70 4.16 11.48
C ILE A 89 0.18 4.05 11.30
N ALA A 90 -0.54 5.18 11.25
CA ALA A 90 -1.97 5.19 11.01
C ALA A 90 -2.32 4.60 9.64
N ASP A 91 -1.54 4.91 8.60
CA ASP A 91 -1.70 4.36 7.25
C ASP A 91 -1.53 2.84 7.25
N ALA A 92 -0.45 2.33 7.86
CA ALA A 92 -0.20 0.89 7.95
C ALA A 92 -1.34 0.14 8.65
N LEU A 93 -1.81 0.65 9.80
CA LEU A 93 -2.91 0.07 10.55
C LEU A 93 -4.24 0.13 9.77
N ALA A 94 -4.48 1.21 9.02
CA ALA A 94 -5.68 1.35 8.21
C ALA A 94 -5.69 0.36 7.04
N VAL A 95 -4.55 0.17 6.37
CA VAL A 95 -4.38 -0.80 5.29
C VAL A 95 -4.59 -2.22 5.79
N GLU A 96 -3.99 -2.59 6.93
CA GLU A 96 -4.22 -3.89 7.57
C GLU A 96 -5.69 -4.09 7.93
N LYS A 97 -6.29 -3.10 8.61
CA LYS A 97 -7.70 -3.17 9.03
C LYS A 97 -8.66 -3.28 7.85
N ALA A 98 -8.32 -2.70 6.70
CA ALA A 98 -9.08 -2.82 5.47
C ALA A 98 -8.98 -4.22 4.82
N GLY A 99 -8.09 -5.08 5.31
CA GLY A 99 -7.97 -6.48 4.90
C GLY A 99 -6.91 -6.73 3.82
N ALA A 100 -5.99 -5.80 3.60
CA ALA A 100 -4.82 -6.06 2.75
C ALA A 100 -4.03 -7.27 3.29
N PHE A 101 -3.48 -8.09 2.40
CA PHE A 101 -2.72 -9.28 2.81
C PHE A 101 -1.23 -9.00 3.00
N SER A 102 -0.74 -7.87 2.50
CA SER A 102 0.66 -7.43 2.60
C SER A 102 0.76 -5.92 2.37
N LEU A 103 1.88 -5.31 2.77
CA LEU A 103 2.13 -3.87 2.70
C LEU A 103 3.53 -3.59 2.14
N VAL A 104 3.63 -2.80 1.08
CA VAL A 104 4.89 -2.17 0.66
C VAL A 104 5.13 -0.92 1.51
N ILE A 105 6.36 -0.78 2.01
CA ILE A 105 6.85 0.42 2.69
C ILE A 105 8.02 0.97 1.87
N GLU A 106 7.81 2.12 1.22
CA GLU A 106 8.83 2.73 0.34
C GLU A 106 9.38 4.04 0.92
N GLY A 107 10.70 4.22 0.83
CA GLY A 107 11.35 5.51 1.06
C GLY A 107 11.03 6.12 2.43
N THR A 108 11.25 5.38 3.51
CA THR A 108 10.99 5.83 4.88
C THR A 108 12.26 5.83 5.73
N ILE A 109 12.26 6.51 6.88
CA ILE A 109 13.29 6.35 7.89
C ILE A 109 13.27 4.89 8.40
N GLU A 110 14.43 4.25 8.43
CA GLU A 110 14.62 2.84 8.78
C GLU A 110 13.89 2.42 10.07
N THR A 111 14.09 3.18 11.15
CA THR A 111 13.46 2.88 12.45
C THR A 111 11.93 2.95 12.41
N VAL A 112 11.36 3.73 11.48
CA VAL A 112 9.91 3.85 11.31
C VAL A 112 9.36 2.63 10.58
N ALA A 113 10.04 2.15 9.54
CA ALA A 113 9.65 0.91 8.86
C ALA A 113 9.76 -0.32 9.77
N ALA A 114 10.81 -0.39 10.58
CA ALA A 114 10.96 -1.42 11.61
C ALA A 114 9.82 -1.39 12.64
N ASP A 115 9.49 -0.20 13.16
CA ASP A 115 8.37 -0.02 14.10
C ASP A 115 7.02 -0.42 13.48
N ILE A 116 6.76 -0.04 12.22
CA ILE A 116 5.55 -0.47 11.51
C ILE A 116 5.49 -1.98 11.37
N THR A 117 6.60 -2.62 10.96
CA THR A 117 6.67 -4.08 10.79
C THR A 117 6.36 -4.81 12.09
N GLY A 118 6.82 -4.30 13.24
CA GLY A 118 6.51 -4.86 14.56
C GLY A 118 5.06 -4.65 15.04
N ARG A 119 4.28 -3.78 14.38
CA ARG A 119 2.92 -3.39 14.81
C ARG A 119 1.80 -4.07 14.04
N ILE A 120 2.03 -4.43 12.79
CA ILE A 120 1.04 -5.09 11.94
C ILE A 120 1.36 -6.58 11.78
N ALA A 121 0.32 -7.40 11.62
CA ALA A 121 0.42 -8.84 11.46
C ALA A 121 0.60 -9.28 9.99
N ILE A 122 0.32 -8.40 9.02
CA ILE A 122 0.53 -8.71 7.60
C ILE A 122 1.99 -8.49 7.18
N PRO A 123 2.54 -9.32 6.27
CA PRO A 123 3.92 -9.17 5.81
C PRO A 123 4.20 -7.81 5.16
N THR A 124 5.32 -7.23 5.54
CA THR A 124 5.86 -5.98 5.00
C THR A 124 6.95 -6.23 3.95
N ILE A 125 6.93 -5.47 2.88
CA ILE A 125 7.93 -5.50 1.80
C ILE A 125 8.60 -4.14 1.72
N GLY A 126 9.89 -4.07 2.03
CA GLY A 126 10.62 -2.81 2.13
C GLY A 126 11.39 -2.45 0.85
N ILE A 127 11.31 -1.19 0.41
CA ILE A 127 12.17 -0.64 -0.64
C ILE A 127 12.70 0.73 -0.20
N GLY A 128 14.00 0.83 0.06
CA GLY A 128 14.56 2.02 0.70
C GLY A 128 13.92 2.32 2.05
N ALA A 129 13.63 1.26 2.82
CA ALA A 129 12.95 1.30 4.11
C ALA A 129 13.85 0.67 5.21
N SER A 130 13.56 -0.56 5.67
CA SER A 130 14.35 -1.28 6.67
C SER A 130 14.66 -2.70 6.23
N SER A 131 15.78 -3.23 6.74
CA SER A 131 16.11 -4.66 6.65
C SER A 131 15.28 -5.54 7.61
N GLU A 132 14.57 -4.91 8.54
CA GLU A 132 13.64 -5.56 9.47
C GLU A 132 12.23 -5.75 8.86
N CYS A 133 11.96 -5.25 7.65
CA CYS A 133 10.76 -5.65 6.92
C CYS A 133 10.81 -7.17 6.61
N ASP A 134 9.65 -7.82 6.50
CA ASP A 134 9.55 -9.27 6.28
C ASP A 134 10.10 -9.73 4.91
N GLY A 135 10.17 -8.79 3.96
CA GLY A 135 10.76 -8.97 2.65
C GLY A 135 11.27 -7.65 2.06
N GLN A 136 11.77 -7.73 0.83
CA GLN A 136 12.26 -6.60 0.02
C GLN A 136 11.68 -6.69 -1.40
#